data_AF-A0A9D4N0R1-F1
#
_entry.id   AF-A0A9D4N0R1-F1
#
_cell.length_a   1.000
_cell.length_b   1.000
_cell.length_c   1.000
_cell.angle_alpha   90.00
_cell.angle_beta   90.00
_cell.angle_gamma   90.00
#
_symmetry.space_group_name_H-M   'P 1'
#
loop_
_entity.id
_entity.type
_entity.pdbx_description
1 polymer ?
#
loop_
_entity_poly.entity_id
_entity_poly.type
_entity_poly.pdbx_seq_one_letter_code
_entity_poly.pdbx_strand_id
1 'polypeptide(L)'
;MMAEVLEKRGVIGTRNLESLVKHTACNTENKSCMYSSCDKCSKKEIPMKIEDPDSEVKWPEWIASKEERQIKGESKQIQLTIKAIQTGTVAALCRKLNENMFSC
;
A
#
# COMPACT_ATOMS: atom_id res chain seq x y z
N MET A 1 8.86 2.11 3.65
CA MET A 1 7.64 1.92 2.83
C MET A 1 6.79 0.82 3.44
N MET A 2 5.49 0.71 3.12
CA MET A 2 4.56 -0.24 3.78
C MET A 2 5.06 -1.70 3.74
N ALA A 3 5.49 -2.17 2.55
CA ALA A 3 6.01 -3.52 2.37
C ALA A 3 7.27 -3.81 3.23
N GLU A 4 8.15 -2.82 3.41
CA GLU A 4 9.33 -2.97 4.27
C GLU A 4 8.96 -3.12 5.75
N VAL A 5 7.91 -2.43 6.19
CA VAL A 5 7.44 -2.52 7.58
C VAL A 5 6.80 -3.89 7.84
N LEU A 6 6.02 -4.40 6.87
CA LEU A 6 5.40 -5.72 6.95
C LEU A 6 6.42 -6.86 6.85
N GLU A 7 7.43 -6.74 5.99
CA GLU A 7 8.52 -7.73 5.88
C GLU A 7 9.33 -7.80 7.18
N LYS A 8 9.70 -6.65 7.77
CA LYS A 8 10.41 -6.60 9.06
C LYS A 8 9.64 -7.20 10.22
N ARG A 9 8.30 -7.19 10.15
CA ARG A 9 7.42 -7.84 11.13
C ARG A 9 7.13 -9.31 10.81
N GLY A 10 7.73 -9.86 9.75
CA GLY A 10 7.49 -11.24 9.32
C GLY A 10 6.09 -11.48 8.76
N VAL A 11 5.34 -10.41 8.44
CA VAL A 11 3.97 -10.51 7.92
C VAL A 11 3.99 -10.96 6.47
N ILE A 12 4.93 -10.47 5.67
CA ILE A 12 5.14 -10.88 4.28
C ILE A 12 6.56 -11.39 4.08
N GLY A 13 6.75 -12.32 3.14
CA GLY A 13 8.05 -12.92 2.87
C GLY A 13 9.03 -12.05 2.09
N THR A 14 8.57 -10.95 1.49
CA THR A 14 9.44 -10.03 0.74
C THR A 14 8.85 -8.62 0.65
N ARG A 15 9.70 -7.60 0.71
CA ARG A 15 9.34 -6.20 0.41
C ARG A 15 9.23 -5.89 -1.10
N ASN A 16 9.64 -6.81 -1.97
CA ASN A 16 9.59 -6.61 -3.42
C ASN A 16 8.15 -6.80 -3.93
N LEU A 17 7.49 -5.71 -4.31
CA LEU A 17 6.11 -5.73 -4.79
C LEU A 17 5.93 -6.58 -6.06
N GLU A 18 6.90 -6.60 -6.98
CA GLU A 18 6.83 -7.44 -8.19
C GLU A 18 6.82 -8.93 -7.83
N SER A 19 7.61 -9.32 -6.83
CA SER A 19 7.59 -10.69 -6.30
C SER A 19 6.25 -10.99 -5.63
N LEU A 20 5.64 -10.03 -4.92
CA LEU A 20 4.31 -10.20 -4.32
C LEU A 20 3.21 -10.38 -5.38
N VAL A 21 3.26 -9.61 -6.49
CA VAL A 21 2.30 -9.76 -7.61
C VAL A 21 2.35 -11.16 -8.21
N LYS A 22 3.52 -11.80 -8.28
CA LYS A 22 3.64 -13.17 -8.80
C LYS A 22 2.89 -14.21 -7.97
N HIS A 23 2.64 -13.93 -6.68
CA HIS A 23 1.81 -14.79 -5.85
C HIS A 23 0.32 -14.63 -6.13
N THR A 24 -0.11 -13.46 -6.60
CA THR A 24 -1.52 -13.10 -6.76
C THR A 24 -1.98 -13.26 -8.20
N ALA A 25 -1.11 -13.05 -9.20
CA ALA A 25 -1.41 -13.19 -10.62
C ALA A 25 -0.91 -14.53 -11.19
N CYS A 26 -1.73 -15.14 -12.04
CA CYS A 26 -1.43 -16.41 -12.71
C CYS A 26 -0.63 -16.19 -14.00
N ASN A 27 -0.70 -14.98 -14.57
CA ASN A 27 0.15 -14.50 -15.66
C ASN A 27 0.34 -12.99 -15.47
N THR A 28 1.58 -12.53 -15.27
CA THR A 28 1.90 -11.12 -15.04
C THR A 28 1.94 -10.28 -16.32
N GLU A 29 1.83 -10.89 -17.50
CA GLU A 29 1.69 -10.18 -18.78
C GLU A 29 0.22 -9.97 -19.16
N ASN A 30 -0.71 -10.66 -18.48
CA ASN A 30 -2.13 -10.51 -18.73
C ASN A 30 -2.74 -9.49 -17.75
N LYS A 31 -3.27 -8.40 -18.30
CA LYS A 31 -3.89 -7.31 -17.55
C LYS A 31 -5.00 -7.83 -16.60
N SER A 32 -5.90 -8.69 -17.08
CA SER A 32 -6.98 -9.26 -16.27
C SER A 32 -6.47 -10.10 -15.09
N CYS A 33 -5.34 -10.80 -15.26
CA CYS A 33 -4.70 -11.54 -14.17
C CYS A 33 -4.06 -10.61 -13.13
N MET A 34 -3.40 -9.53 -13.56
CA MET A 34 -2.77 -8.57 -12.66
C MET A 34 -3.78 -7.82 -11.78
N TYR A 35 -4.94 -7.49 -12.32
CA TYR A 35 -6.02 -6.82 -11.60
C TYR A 35 -7.03 -7.78 -10.97
N SER A 36 -6.63 -9.03 -10.70
CA SER A 36 -7.47 -10.04 -10.04
C SER A 36 -8.85 -10.24 -10.68
N SER A 37 -8.98 -9.94 -11.97
CA SER A 37 -10.24 -9.96 -12.72
C SER A 37 -10.45 -11.28 -13.48
N CYS A 38 -9.53 -12.24 -13.37
CA CYS A 38 -9.72 -13.57 -13.93
C CYS A 38 -10.11 -14.57 -12.83
N ASP A 39 -10.92 -15.56 -13.20
CA ASP A 39 -11.54 -16.51 -12.24
C ASP A 39 -10.53 -17.32 -11.42
N LYS A 40 -9.29 -17.47 -11.92
CA LYS A 40 -8.22 -18.23 -11.26
C LYS A 40 -7.47 -17.40 -10.21
N CYS A 41 -7.43 -16.08 -10.37
CA CYS A 41 -6.63 -15.20 -9.54
C CYS A 41 -7.51 -14.28 -8.65
N SER A 42 -8.81 -14.18 -8.90
CA SER A 42 -9.75 -13.35 -8.13
C SER A 42 -9.85 -13.69 -6.64
N LYS A 43 -9.40 -14.89 -6.26
CA LYS A 43 -9.35 -15.38 -4.87
C LYS A 43 -7.92 -15.52 -4.33
N LYS A 44 -6.90 -15.14 -5.10
CA LYS A 44 -5.51 -15.22 -4.67
C LYS A 44 -5.14 -13.96 -3.91
N GLU A 45 -4.68 -14.13 -2.68
CA GLU A 45 -4.19 -13.07 -1.84
C GLU A 45 -2.70 -13.23 -1.57
N ILE A 46 -2.05 -12.15 -1.18
CA ILE A 46 -0.66 -12.21 -0.72
C ILE A 46 -0.63 -13.06 0.55
N PRO A 47 0.23 -14.07 0.67
CA PRO A 47 0.36 -14.85 1.89
C PRO A 47 0.83 -13.95 3.02
N MET A 48 -0.05 -13.69 4.00
CA MET A 48 0.23 -12.86 5.16
C MET A 48 0.17 -13.67 6.45
N LYS A 49 1.20 -13.56 7.30
CA LYS A 49 1.23 -14.17 8.63
C LYS A 49 1.10 -13.08 9.69
N ILE A 50 -0.12 -12.89 10.21
CA ILE A 50 -0.41 -11.84 11.18
C ILE A 50 -0.48 -12.46 12.58
N GLU A 51 0.56 -12.23 13.39
CA GLU A 51 0.61 -12.74 14.78
C GLU A 51 0.00 -11.75 15.80
N ASP A 52 0.03 -10.45 15.49
CA ASP A 52 -0.51 -9.39 16.37
C ASP A 52 -1.22 -8.30 15.53
N PRO A 53 -2.49 -8.52 15.15
CA PRO A 53 -3.21 -7.67 14.20
C PRO A 53 -3.46 -6.25 14.72
N ASP A 54 -3.61 -6.09 16.03
CA ASP A 54 -3.97 -4.83 16.69
C ASP A 54 -2.75 -4.03 17.14
N SER A 55 -1.55 -4.60 17.01
CA SER A 55 -0.28 -3.92 17.28
C SER A 55 -0.16 -2.63 16.47
N GLU A 56 0.16 -1.52 17.15
CA GLU A 56 0.42 -0.24 16.51
C GLU A 56 1.72 -0.30 15.70
N VAL A 57 1.69 0.28 14.50
CA VAL A 57 2.80 0.37 13.56
C VAL A 57 2.79 1.76 12.90
N LYS A 58 4.00 2.24 12.62
CA LYS A 58 4.24 3.49 11.90
C LYS A 58 4.88 3.22 10.56
N TRP A 59 4.40 3.86 9.51
CA TRP A 59 4.97 3.73 8.17
C TRP A 59 5.01 5.08 7.43
N PRO A 60 6.03 5.32 6.61
CA PRO A 60 6.05 6.48 5.73
C PRO A 60 5.14 6.27 4.53
N GLU A 61 4.37 7.30 4.18
CA GLU A 61 3.45 7.32 3.04
C GLU A 61 3.43 8.70 2.37
N TRP A 62 3.28 8.73 1.05
CA TRP A 62 3.09 9.96 0.30
C TRP A 62 1.63 10.38 0.37
N ILE A 63 1.35 11.56 0.93
CA ILE A 63 0.01 12.12 1.06
C ILE A 63 -0.08 13.46 0.33
N ALA A 64 -1.24 13.74 -0.25
CA ALA A 64 -1.54 15.07 -0.78
C ALA A 64 -1.99 15.97 0.38
N SER A 65 -1.13 16.89 0.79
CA SER A 65 -1.44 17.92 1.77
C SER A 65 -1.91 19.20 1.07
N LYS A 66 -2.88 19.89 1.67
CA LYS A 66 -3.35 21.20 1.21
C LYS A 66 -2.83 22.25 2.16
N GLU A 67 -1.99 23.16 1.66
CA GLU A 67 -1.46 24.28 2.43
C GLU A 67 -1.91 25.60 1.81
N GLU A 68 -2.27 26.57 2.64
CA GLU A 68 -2.43 27.96 2.19
C GLU A 68 -1.07 28.63 2.15
N ARG A 69 -0.66 29.10 0.97
CA ARG A 69 0.54 29.93 0.82
C ARG A 69 0.18 31.29 0.24
N GLN A 70 0.78 32.32 0.80
CA GLN A 70 0.81 33.65 0.22
C GLN A 70 1.71 33.64 -1.02
N ILE A 71 1.11 33.74 -2.20
CA ILE A 71 1.84 33.89 -3.47
C ILE A 71 1.48 35.27 -4.02
N LYS A 72 2.46 36.18 -4.06
CA LYS A 72 2.29 37.57 -4.54
C LYS A 72 1.18 38.35 -3.79
N GLY A 73 1.04 38.14 -2.48
CA GLY A 73 0.05 38.84 -1.64
C GLY A 73 -1.35 38.23 -1.61
N GLU A 74 -1.64 37.25 -2.47
CA GLU A 74 -2.88 36.49 -2.46
C GLU A 74 -2.69 35.14 -1.75
N SER A 75 -3.62 34.76 -0.89
CA SER A 75 -3.65 33.41 -0.30
C SER A 75 -4.15 32.41 -1.34
N LYS A 76 -3.28 31.49 -1.76
CA LYS A 76 -3.61 30.39 -2.66
C LYS A 76 -3.47 29.07 -1.93
N GLN A 77 -4.48 28.23 -2.09
CA GLN A 77 -4.42 26.84 -1.63
C GLN A 77 -3.59 26.04 -2.64
N ILE A 78 -2.44 25.55 -2.21
CA ILE A 78 -1.60 24.68 -3.01
C ILE A 78 -1.71 23.25 -2.51
N GLN A 79 -1.70 22.30 -3.44
CA GLN A 79 -1.60 20.89 -3.12
C GLN A 79 -0.14 20.47 -3.23
N LEU A 80 0.39 19.89 -2.16
CA LEU A 80 1.76 19.40 -2.07
C LEU A 80 1.75 17.92 -1.72
N THR A 81 2.55 17.14 -2.44
CA THR A 81 2.77 15.73 -2.11
C THR A 81 3.91 15.66 -1.10
N ILE A 82 3.59 15.30 0.15
CA ILE A 82 4.57 15.20 1.24
C ILE A 82 4.70 13.75 1.71
N LYS A 83 5.89 13.37 2.18
CA LYS A 83 6.13 12.07 2.81
C LYS A 83 5.83 12.21 4.31
N ALA A 84 4.67 11.73 4.73
CA ALA A 84 4.23 11.76 6.12
C ALA A 84 4.38 10.40 6.80
N ILE A 85 4.59 10.39 8.12
CA ILE A 85 4.53 9.16 8.91
C ILE A 85 3.08 8.93 9.35
N GLN A 86 2.50 7.84 8.88
CA GLN A 86 1.18 7.37 9.30
C GLN A 86 1.32 6.41 10.49
N THR A 87 0.29 6.38 11.33
CA THR A 87 0.18 5.46 12.47
C THR A 87 -1.13 4.68 12.35
N GLY A 88 -1.09 3.38 12.61
CA GLY A 88 -2.26 2.50 12.57
C GLY A 88 -1.91 1.09 13.00
N THR A 89 -2.83 0.14 12.84
CA THR A 89 -2.60 -1.25 13.24
C THR A 89 -1.97 -2.09 12.13
N VAL A 90 -1.36 -3.23 12.47
CA VAL A 90 -0.83 -4.19 11.47
C VAL A 90 -1.94 -4.60 10.50
N ALA A 91 -3.13 -4.90 11.00
CA ALA A 91 -4.27 -5.27 10.17
C ALA A 91 -4.71 -4.16 9.22
N ALA A 92 -4.65 -2.89 9.64
CA ALA A 92 -4.94 -1.75 8.78
C ALA A 92 -3.87 -1.60 7.67
N LEU A 93 -2.59 -1.74 8.03
CA LEU A 93 -1.48 -1.68 7.08
C LEU A 93 -1.55 -2.80 6.03
N CYS A 94 -1.95 -4.01 6.43
CA CYS A 94 -2.15 -5.16 5.52
C CYS A 94 -3.28 -4.89 4.52
N ARG A 95 -4.43 -4.40 5.00
CA ARG A 95 -5.54 -4.00 4.13
C ARG A 95 -5.12 -2.95 3.12
N LYS A 96 -4.39 -1.93 3.59
CA LYS A 96 -3.89 -0.85 2.75
C LYS A 96 -2.89 -1.32 1.69
N LEU A 97 -2.05 -2.32 2.02
CA LEU A 97 -1.18 -2.95 1.03
C LEU A 97 -2.01 -3.65 -0.06
N ASN A 98 -3.02 -4.43 0.33
CA ASN A 98 -3.90 -5.11 -0.63
C ASN A 98 -4.66 -4.11 -1.51
N GLU A 99 -5.24 -3.06 -0.92
CA GLU A 99 -5.93 -2.01 -1.67
C GLU A 99 -5.01 -1.37 -2.71
N ASN A 100 -3.81 -0.93 -2.33
CA ASN A 100 -2.87 -0.30 -3.27
C ASN A 100 -2.39 -1.23 -4.39
N MET A 101 -2.42 -2.54 -4.17
CA MET A 101 -1.99 -3.53 -5.17
C MET A 101 -3.09 -3.87 -6.17
N PHE A 102 -4.37 -3.68 -5.80
CA PHE A 102 -5.52 -4.09 -6.62
C PHE A 102 -6.49 -2.95 -6.96
N SER A 103 -6.27 -1.73 -6.45
CA SER A 103 -7.07 -0.56 -6.79
C SER A 103 -6.64 0.00 -8.15
N CYS A 104 -7.52 -0.10 -9.15
CA CYS A 104 -7.48 0.67 -10.39
C CYS A 104 -8.75 1.50 -10.50
#